data_AF-A0A820WSP8-F1
#
_entry.id   AF-A0A820WSP8-F1
#
_cell.length_a   1.000
_cell.length_b   1.000
_cell.length_c   1.000
_cell.angle_alpha   90.00
_cell.angle_beta   90.00
_cell.angle_gamma   90.00
#
_symmetry.space_group_name_H-M   'P 1'
#
loop_
_entity.id
_entity.type
_entity.pdbx_description
1 polymer ?
#
loop_
_entity_poly.entity_id
_entity_poly.type
_entity_poly.pdbx_seq_one_letter_code
_entity_poly.pdbx_strand_id
1 'polypeptide(L)'
;MSLDNFFTKPIYIDHPILGRIKSLEQPETLNISGFMSSLHQIKREWARTPFDQLNPVAEKSNPIYIVVEGFLLFALSNDVTSMFDIRIFLDSTQTRCRMQRFRRDTRVDPALSDSQVRITTKFSQWFDNLVWAEYLQRRALQIANAEKVFKPEEYQNNNYAILDAYIGQRLRETF
;
A
#
# COMPACT_ATOMS: atom_id res chain seq x y z
N MET A 1 -12.68 19.99 -2.71
CA MET A 1 -12.84 19.02 -3.82
C MET A 1 -13.03 17.66 -3.18
N SER A 2 -14.11 16.94 -3.49
CA SER A 2 -14.44 15.72 -2.77
C SER A 2 -13.54 14.56 -3.21
N LEU A 3 -13.08 13.79 -2.23
CA LEU A 3 -12.20 12.62 -2.36
C LEU A 3 -12.92 11.40 -2.99
N ASP A 4 -14.12 11.59 -3.55
CA ASP A 4 -15.15 10.55 -3.67
C ASP A 4 -15.11 9.71 -4.95
N ASN A 5 -14.11 9.86 -5.82
CA ASN A 5 -14.13 9.18 -7.11
C ASN A 5 -13.10 8.06 -7.22
N PHE A 6 -13.17 7.11 -6.28
CA PHE A 6 -12.59 5.78 -6.48
C PHE A 6 -13.70 4.73 -6.37
N PHE A 7 -13.93 4.05 -7.49
CA PHE A 7 -14.91 2.97 -7.75
C PHE A 7 -16.31 3.12 -7.15
N THR A 8 -16.92 4.31 -7.16
CA THR A 8 -18.33 4.49 -6.70
C THR A 8 -19.37 3.81 -7.60
N LYS A 9 -18.97 3.28 -8.75
CA LYS A 9 -19.83 2.57 -9.69
C LYS A 9 -19.18 1.24 -10.07
N PRO A 10 -19.98 0.15 -10.20
CA PRO A 10 -19.48 -1.11 -10.73
C PRO A 10 -18.77 -0.88 -12.06
N ILE A 11 -17.53 -1.36 -12.19
CA ILE A 11 -16.85 -1.39 -13.48
C ILE A 11 -17.33 -2.62 -14.23
N TYR A 12 -17.83 -2.38 -15.44
CA TYR A 12 -18.18 -3.41 -16.39
C TYR A 12 -17.02 -3.58 -17.36
N ILE A 13 -16.36 -4.73 -17.26
CA ILE A 13 -15.40 -5.14 -18.29
C ILE A 13 -16.14 -6.11 -19.20
N ASP A 14 -16.33 -5.71 -20.45
CA ASP A 14 -16.80 -6.60 -21.51
C ASP A 14 -15.59 -7.34 -22.09
N HIS A 15 -15.20 -8.43 -21.42
CA HIS A 15 -14.03 -9.22 -21.79
C HIS A 15 -14.45 -10.52 -22.47
N PRO A 16 -13.92 -10.83 -23.68
CA PRO A 16 -14.41 -11.91 -24.54
C PRO A 16 -14.33 -13.33 -23.93
N ILE A 17 -13.51 -13.51 -22.89
CA ILE A 17 -13.33 -14.81 -22.20
C ILE A 17 -14.02 -14.85 -20.82
N LEU A 18 -14.26 -13.68 -20.20
CA LEU A 18 -14.77 -13.62 -18.82
C LEU A 18 -16.28 -13.35 -18.76
N GLY A 19 -16.90 -13.02 -19.89
CA GLY A 19 -18.21 -12.39 -19.92
C GLY A 19 -18.17 -10.99 -19.29
N ARG A 20 -19.34 -10.36 -19.09
CA ARG A 20 -19.45 -9.14 -18.28
C ARG A 20 -19.02 -9.45 -16.84
N ILE A 21 -17.78 -9.15 -16.47
CA ILE A 21 -17.40 -9.16 -15.06
C ILE A 21 -18.03 -7.94 -14.41
N LYS A 22 -18.96 -8.17 -13.49
CA LYS A 22 -19.38 -7.18 -12.51
C LYS A 22 -18.43 -7.31 -11.32
N SER A 23 -17.40 -6.47 -11.25
CA SER A 23 -16.66 -6.35 -9.99
C SER A 23 -17.54 -5.58 -9.01
N LEU A 24 -18.02 -6.29 -7.99
CA LEU A 24 -18.73 -5.73 -6.84
C LEU A 24 -17.76 -5.38 -5.71
N GLU A 25 -16.44 -5.34 -5.96
CA GLU A 25 -15.50 -4.79 -5.00
C GLU A 25 -15.98 -3.39 -4.65
N GLN A 26 -16.55 -3.27 -3.45
CA GLN A 26 -16.81 -1.99 -2.84
C GLN A 26 -15.44 -1.31 -2.82
N PRO A 27 -15.31 -0.08 -3.35
CA PRO A 27 -14.09 0.67 -3.13
C PRO A 27 -13.82 0.60 -1.64
N GLU A 28 -12.61 0.17 -1.27
CA GLU A 28 -12.07 0.51 0.04
C GLU A 28 -11.85 2.03 -0.01
N THR A 29 -12.93 2.80 0.10
CA THR A 29 -12.85 4.24 0.33
C THR A 29 -12.10 4.37 1.63
N LEU A 30 -10.92 4.98 1.57
CA LEU A 30 -10.18 5.34 2.76
C LEU A 30 -11.12 6.22 3.58
N ASN A 31 -11.69 5.70 4.67
CA ASN A 31 -12.52 6.50 5.57
C ASN A 31 -11.57 7.46 6.29
N ILE A 32 -11.26 8.60 5.66
CA ILE A 32 -10.27 9.55 6.16
C ILE A 32 -10.67 10.05 7.54
N SER A 33 -11.96 10.31 7.78
CA SER A 33 -12.45 10.67 9.10
C SER A 33 -12.22 9.56 10.14
N GLY A 34 -12.44 8.30 9.76
CA GLY A 34 -12.13 7.13 10.58
C GLY A 34 -10.62 7.00 10.86
N PHE A 35 -9.79 7.13 9.83
CA PHE A 35 -8.33 7.12 9.95
C PHE A 35 -7.83 8.21 10.90
N MET A 36 -8.28 9.46 10.71
CA MET A 36 -7.96 10.58 11.59
C MET A 36 -8.41 10.34 13.03
N SER A 37 -9.61 9.75 13.21
CA SER A 37 -10.12 9.40 14.54
C SER A 37 -9.22 8.36 15.22
N SER A 38 -8.75 7.35 14.49
CA SER A 38 -7.78 6.36 14.98
C SER A 38 -6.44 7.00 15.34
N LEU A 39 -5.92 7.91 14.53
CA LEU A 39 -4.69 8.66 14.84
C LEU A 39 -4.82 9.47 16.14
N HIS A 40 -5.94 10.18 16.30
CA HIS A 40 -6.23 10.92 17.54
C HIS A 40 -6.42 10.00 18.75
N GLN A 41 -6.97 8.80 18.56
CA GLN A 41 -7.07 7.81 19.62
C GLN A 41 -5.70 7.31 20.07
N ILE A 42 -4.84 6.89 19.14
CA ILE A 42 -3.46 6.44 19.43
C ILE A 42 -2.69 7.53 20.20
N LYS A 43 -2.79 8.78 19.75
CA LYS A 43 -2.17 9.93 20.44
C LYS A 43 -2.67 10.10 21.88
N ARG A 44 -3.96 9.89 22.14
CA ARG A 44 -4.56 10.00 23.49
C ARG A 44 -4.19 8.82 24.38
N GLU A 45 -4.15 7.60 23.83
CA GLU A 45 -3.80 6.39 24.58
C GLU A 45 -2.33 6.42 24.99
N TRP A 46 -1.43 6.81 24.09
CA TRP A 46 -0.01 7.01 24.40
C TRP A 46 0.22 8.03 25.52
N ALA A 47 -0.55 9.12 25.52
CA ALA A 47 -0.47 10.12 26.59
C ALA A 47 -0.99 9.61 27.95
N ARG A 48 -1.72 8.49 27.97
CA ARG A 48 -2.36 7.92 29.17
C ARG A 48 -1.65 6.67 29.70
N THR A 49 -0.77 6.04 28.93
CA THR A 49 -0.02 4.86 29.39
C THR A 49 0.93 5.28 30.53
N PRO A 50 0.73 4.78 31.77
CA PRO A 50 1.62 5.11 32.88
C PRO A 50 3.04 4.62 32.59
N PHE A 51 4.02 5.50 32.78
CA PHE A 51 5.44 5.24 32.46
C PHE A 51 6.01 3.98 33.11
N ASP A 52 5.43 3.53 34.22
CA ASP A 52 6.00 2.48 35.08
C ASP A 52 5.70 1.04 34.60
N GLN A 53 4.88 0.84 33.56
CA GLN A 53 4.55 -0.49 33.01
C GLN A 53 5.24 -0.81 31.67
N LEU A 54 5.96 0.15 31.09
CA LEU A 54 6.84 -0.06 29.94
C LEU A 54 8.27 -0.09 30.49
N ASN A 55 9.06 -1.12 30.15
CA ASN A 55 10.41 -1.36 30.65
C ASN A 55 11.21 -0.09 31.05
N PRO A 56 11.90 -0.05 32.20
CA PRO A 56 12.61 1.12 32.73
C PRO A 56 13.83 1.61 31.89
N VAL A 57 14.01 1.09 30.67
CA VAL A 57 14.98 1.55 29.66
C VAL A 57 14.29 2.38 28.56
N ALA A 58 12.96 2.49 28.56
CA ALA A 58 12.24 3.36 27.63
C ALA A 58 12.40 4.82 28.08
N GLU A 59 13.52 5.43 27.70
CA GLU A 59 13.74 6.87 27.81
C GLU A 59 12.55 7.65 27.26
N LYS A 60 12.22 8.75 27.94
CA LYS A 60 11.20 9.70 27.50
C LYS A 60 11.48 10.11 26.05
N SER A 61 10.49 9.85 25.19
CA SER A 61 10.36 10.32 23.79
C SER A 61 10.85 9.41 22.66
N ASN A 62 10.60 8.10 22.71
CA ASN A 62 10.63 7.33 21.47
C ASN A 62 9.50 7.79 20.54
N PRO A 63 9.80 8.26 19.31
CA PRO A 63 8.79 8.67 18.35
C PRO A 63 7.90 7.48 17.94
N ILE A 64 6.61 7.74 17.74
CA ILE A 64 5.67 6.77 17.17
C ILE A 64 5.69 6.94 15.66
N TYR A 65 6.04 5.88 14.95
CA TYR A 65 5.96 5.83 13.49
C TYR A 65 4.66 5.17 13.04
N ILE A 66 4.00 5.78 12.07
CA ILE A 66 2.76 5.25 11.49
C ILE A 66 3.03 4.96 10.02
N VAL A 67 2.97 3.68 9.67
CA VAL A 67 3.16 3.23 8.29
C VAL A 67 1.79 3.04 7.66
N VAL A 68 1.55 3.68 6.52
CA VAL A 68 0.34 3.54 5.73
C VAL A 68 0.69 2.93 4.37
N GLU A 69 0.12 1.77 4.07
CA GLU A 69 0.29 1.07 2.80
C GLU A 69 -1.02 1.11 2.00
N GLY A 70 -0.94 1.34 0.69
CA GLY A 70 -2.11 1.31 -0.18
C GLY A 70 -1.77 1.34 -1.67
N PHE A 71 -2.69 0.82 -2.50
CA PHE A 71 -2.48 0.62 -3.94
C PHE A 71 -2.47 1.91 -4.77
N LEU A 72 -3.19 2.94 -4.32
CA LEU A 72 -3.36 4.22 -5.03
C LEU A 72 -3.15 5.42 -4.11
N LEU A 73 -2.46 5.22 -2.98
CA LEU A 73 -2.40 6.18 -1.86
C LEU A 73 -1.98 7.60 -2.32
N PHE A 74 -1.01 7.68 -3.23
CA PHE A 74 -0.49 8.96 -3.75
C PHE A 74 -1.22 9.49 -4.98
N ALA A 75 -2.25 8.80 -5.46
CA ALA A 75 -3.11 9.23 -6.57
C ALA A 75 -4.48 9.74 -6.10
N LEU A 76 -4.84 9.57 -4.83
CA LEU A 76 -6.18 9.91 -4.32
C LEU A 76 -6.38 11.42 -4.14
N SER A 77 -5.44 12.09 -3.47
CA SER A 77 -5.50 13.53 -3.21
C SER A 77 -4.15 14.06 -2.75
N ASN A 78 -3.87 15.31 -3.13
CA ASN A 78 -2.74 16.07 -2.59
C ASN A 78 -2.87 16.25 -1.08
N ASP A 79 -4.09 16.40 -0.55
CA ASP A 79 -4.34 16.58 0.87
C ASP A 79 -3.86 15.37 1.66
N VAL A 80 -4.27 14.16 1.26
CA VAL A 80 -3.84 12.90 1.89
C VAL A 80 -2.33 12.69 1.72
N THR A 81 -1.82 12.94 0.52
CA THR A 81 -0.38 12.79 0.24
C THR A 81 0.47 13.72 1.11
N SER A 82 0.02 14.95 1.34
CA SER A 82 0.72 15.95 2.14
C SER A 82 0.78 15.64 3.65
N MET A 83 0.00 14.67 4.12
CA MET A 83 0.00 14.25 5.52
C MET A 83 1.17 13.32 5.88
N PHE A 84 1.90 12.81 4.88
CA PHE A 84 2.99 11.85 5.10
C PHE A 84 4.35 12.56 5.07
N ASP A 85 5.13 12.42 6.14
CA ASP A 85 6.49 12.95 6.24
C ASP A 85 7.48 12.22 5.30
N ILE A 86 7.22 10.93 5.05
CA ILE A 86 8.02 10.06 4.19
C ILE A 86 7.07 9.38 3.20
N ARG A 87 7.32 9.58 1.90
CA ARG A 87 6.49 9.05 0.81
C ARG A 87 7.29 8.12 -0.09
N ILE A 88 7.13 6.83 0.12
CA ILE A 88 7.87 5.79 -0.59
C ILE A 88 6.97 5.10 -1.61
N PHE A 89 7.42 5.01 -2.86
CA PHE A 89 6.76 4.24 -3.90
C PHE A 89 7.63 3.04 -4.29
N LEU A 90 7.11 1.83 -4.08
CA LEU A 90 7.76 0.59 -4.50
C LEU A 90 7.26 0.22 -5.90
N ASP A 91 8.10 0.43 -6.90
CA ASP A 91 7.79 0.11 -8.29
C ASP A 91 8.04 -1.36 -8.57
N SER A 92 7.12 -2.03 -9.27
CA SER A 92 7.16 -3.47 -9.49
C SER A 92 6.61 -3.85 -10.85
N THR A 93 6.94 -5.06 -11.31
CA THR A 93 6.42 -5.60 -12.56
C THR A 93 5.04 -6.21 -12.39
N GLN A 94 4.22 -6.17 -13.45
CA GLN A 94 2.89 -6.79 -13.48
C GLN A 94 2.92 -8.25 -13.02
N THR A 95 3.85 -9.03 -13.57
CA THR A 95 4.01 -10.45 -13.26
C THR A 95 4.23 -10.69 -11.77
N ARG A 96 5.10 -9.89 -11.13
CA ARG A 96 5.39 -10.00 -9.71
C ARG A 96 4.19 -9.61 -8.86
N CYS A 97 3.55 -8.48 -9.16
CA CYS A 97 2.36 -8.04 -8.43
C CYS A 97 1.21 -9.04 -8.56
N ARG A 98 1.00 -9.60 -9.75
CA ARG A 98 0.00 -10.64 -10.01
C ARG A 98 0.25 -11.89 -9.18
N MET A 99 1.49 -12.38 -9.16
CA MET A 99 1.89 -13.55 -8.37
C MET A 99 1.66 -13.31 -6.87
N GLN A 100 2.11 -12.17 -6.35
CA GLN A 100 1.96 -11.83 -4.94
C GLN A 100 0.48 -11.69 -4.53
N ARG A 101 -0.33 -11.02 -5.35
CA ARG A 101 -1.77 -10.90 -5.12
C ARG A 101 -2.45 -12.27 -5.14
N PHE A 102 -2.13 -13.11 -6.12
CA PHE A 102 -2.68 -14.46 -6.22
C PHE A 102 -2.35 -15.30 -4.99
N ARG A 103 -1.08 -15.30 -4.57
CA ARG A 103 -0.62 -16.01 -3.36
C ARG A 103 -1.38 -15.57 -2.11
N ARG A 104 -1.58 -14.26 -1.94
CA ARG A 104 -2.35 -13.71 -0.80
C ARG A 104 -3.81 -14.15 -0.84
N ASP A 105 -4.47 -13.98 -1.98
CA ASP A 105 -5.91 -14.24 -2.11
C ASP A 105 -6.24 -15.73 -1.98
N THR A 106 -5.33 -16.60 -2.41
CA THR A 106 -5.51 -18.07 -2.37
C THR A 106 -4.76 -18.75 -1.22
N ARG A 107 -4.09 -17.99 -0.35
CA ARG A 107 -3.31 -18.47 0.80
C ARG A 107 -2.31 -19.58 0.42
N VAL A 108 -1.59 -19.36 -0.68
CA VAL A 108 -0.54 -20.29 -1.14
C VAL A 108 0.53 -20.42 -0.07
N ASP A 109 0.99 -21.65 0.15
CA ASP A 109 2.09 -21.96 1.07
C ASP A 109 3.33 -21.09 0.75
N PRO A 110 3.84 -20.31 1.73
CA PRO A 110 5.07 -19.53 1.57
C PRO A 110 6.30 -20.36 1.18
N ALA A 111 6.33 -21.65 1.51
CA ALA A 111 7.46 -22.53 1.20
C ALA A 111 7.54 -22.94 -0.29
N LEU A 112 6.43 -22.81 -1.03
CA LEU A 112 6.44 -23.07 -2.48
C LEU A 112 7.20 -21.97 -3.21
N SER A 113 7.96 -22.34 -4.24
CA SER A 113 8.57 -21.39 -5.18
C SER A 113 7.57 -20.90 -6.21
N ASP A 114 7.81 -19.73 -6.81
CA ASP A 114 6.89 -19.13 -7.80
C ASP A 114 6.67 -20.00 -9.04
N SER A 115 7.63 -20.85 -9.42
CA SER A 115 7.46 -21.81 -10.53
C SER A 115 6.46 -22.93 -10.23
N GLN A 116 6.18 -23.20 -8.95
CA GLN A 116 5.22 -24.20 -8.51
C GLN A 116 3.80 -23.64 -8.39
N VAL A 117 3.64 -22.31 -8.40
CA VAL A 117 2.35 -21.64 -8.26
C VAL A 117 1.68 -21.48 -9.62
N ARG A 118 0.52 -22.12 -9.80
CA ARG A 118 -0.27 -22.01 -11.03
C ARG A 118 -1.37 -20.97 -10.89
N ILE A 119 -1.14 -19.79 -11.47
CA ILE A 119 -2.16 -18.74 -11.55
C ILE A 119 -3.22 -19.14 -12.57
N THR A 120 -4.50 -19.10 -12.18
CA THR A 120 -5.60 -19.43 -13.08
C THR A 120 -5.74 -18.37 -14.18
N THR A 121 -6.15 -18.79 -15.39
CA THR A 121 -6.42 -17.86 -16.49
C THR A 121 -7.42 -16.77 -16.11
N LYS A 122 -8.47 -17.15 -15.36
CA LYS A 122 -9.49 -16.22 -14.86
C LYS A 122 -8.89 -15.13 -13.97
N PHE A 123 -8.04 -15.51 -13.01
CA PHE A 123 -7.37 -14.55 -12.14
C PHE A 123 -6.41 -13.64 -12.92
N SER A 124 -5.61 -14.21 -13.82
CA SER A 124 -4.70 -13.42 -14.65
C SER A 124 -5.44 -12.36 -15.46
N GLN A 125 -6.55 -12.73 -16.11
CA GLN A 125 -7.33 -11.78 -16.90
C GLN A 125 -8.00 -10.70 -16.06
N TRP A 126 -8.53 -11.05 -14.87
CA TRP A 126 -9.04 -10.06 -13.94
C TRP A 126 -7.94 -9.09 -13.50
N PHE A 127 -6.80 -9.61 -13.06
CA PHE A 127 -5.70 -8.78 -12.57
C PHE A 127 -5.16 -7.87 -13.68
N ASP A 128 -4.90 -8.43 -14.87
CA ASP A 128 -4.26 -7.71 -15.96
C ASP A 128 -5.17 -6.61 -16.54
N ASN A 129 -6.46 -6.90 -16.72
CA ASN A 129 -7.37 -6.00 -17.41
C ASN A 129 -8.14 -5.05 -16.48
N LEU A 130 -8.24 -5.37 -15.18
CA LEU A 130 -8.87 -4.49 -14.20
C LEU A 130 -7.82 -3.82 -13.32
N VAL A 131 -7.17 -4.61 -12.46
CA VAL A 131 -6.31 -4.08 -11.40
C VAL A 131 -5.09 -3.37 -11.98
N TRP A 132 -4.37 -4.03 -12.87
CA TRP A 132 -3.15 -3.50 -13.46
C TRP A 132 -3.42 -2.33 -14.41
N ALA A 133 -4.50 -2.40 -15.19
CA ALA A 133 -4.92 -1.30 -16.04
C ALA A 133 -5.20 -0.01 -15.24
N GLU A 134 -5.91 -0.12 -14.11
CA GLU A 134 -6.18 1.01 -13.22
C GLU A 134 -4.90 1.55 -12.55
N TYR A 135 -3.97 0.67 -12.17
CA TYR A 135 -2.66 1.08 -11.70
C TYR A 135 -1.91 1.91 -12.75
N LEU A 136 -1.84 1.43 -14.00
CA LEU A 136 -1.10 2.10 -15.07
C LEU A 136 -1.62 3.52 -15.35
N GLN A 137 -2.94 3.73 -15.31
CA GLN A 137 -3.55 5.05 -15.51
C GLN A 137 -3.05 6.09 -14.48
N ARG A 138 -2.74 5.65 -13.25
CA ARG A 138 -2.40 6.53 -12.12
C ARG A 138 -0.93 6.45 -11.71
N ARG A 139 -0.18 5.51 -12.26
CA ARG A 139 1.22 5.26 -11.92
C ARG A 139 2.09 6.50 -12.03
N ALA A 140 1.96 7.27 -13.12
CA ALA A 140 2.76 8.47 -13.32
C ALA A 140 2.52 9.50 -12.21
N LEU A 141 1.26 9.70 -11.80
CA LEU A 141 0.89 10.58 -10.70
C LEU A 141 1.43 10.08 -9.36
N GLN A 142 1.32 8.78 -9.07
CA GLN A 142 1.87 8.21 -7.84
C GLN A 142 3.39 8.38 -7.74
N ILE A 143 4.10 8.20 -8.85
CA ILE A 143 5.55 8.40 -8.95
C ILE A 143 5.90 9.88 -8.72
N ALA A 144 5.16 10.80 -9.35
CA ALA A 144 5.40 12.24 -9.21
C ALA A 144 5.15 12.74 -7.76
N ASN A 145 4.20 12.12 -7.06
CA ASN A 145 3.84 12.47 -5.69
C ASN A 145 4.66 11.74 -4.62
N ALA A 146 5.42 10.72 -5.01
CA ALA A 146 6.36 10.04 -4.13
C ALA A 146 7.62 10.89 -3.94
N GLU A 147 8.20 10.81 -2.74
CA GLU A 147 9.50 11.41 -2.47
C GLU A 147 10.62 10.54 -3.01
N LYS A 148 10.50 9.22 -2.82
CA LYS A 148 11.46 8.24 -3.30
C LYS A 148 10.75 7.07 -3.96
N VAL A 149 11.24 6.72 -5.15
CA VAL A 149 10.84 5.53 -5.87
C VAL A 149 11.93 4.49 -5.73
N PHE A 150 11.58 3.28 -5.30
CA PHE A 150 12.47 2.13 -5.31
C PHE A 150 12.08 1.19 -6.43
N LYS A 151 13.07 0.78 -7.21
CA LYS A 151 12.95 -0.24 -8.23
C LYS A 151 13.11 -1.62 -7.63
N PRO A 152 12.60 -2.67 -8.28
CA PRO A 152 12.65 -4.00 -7.73
C PRO A 152 14.08 -4.44 -7.39
N GLU A 153 15.08 -4.06 -8.18
CA GLU A 153 16.48 -4.39 -7.90
C GLU A 153 16.97 -3.89 -6.52
N GLU A 154 16.37 -2.81 -6.00
CA GLU A 154 16.79 -2.14 -4.76
C GLU A 154 16.16 -2.73 -3.49
N TYR A 155 15.14 -3.59 -3.61
CA TYR A 155 14.44 -4.18 -2.46
C TYR A 155 14.08 -5.66 -2.64
N GLN A 156 14.57 -6.31 -3.71
CA GLN A 156 14.36 -7.73 -3.95
C GLN A 156 15.28 -8.63 -3.12
N ASN A 157 14.91 -9.90 -3.02
CA ASN A 157 15.67 -10.94 -2.31
C ASN A 157 15.96 -10.62 -0.84
N ASN A 158 15.04 -9.90 -0.19
CA ASN A 158 15.19 -9.41 1.18
C ASN A 158 16.39 -8.47 1.39
N ASN A 159 16.95 -7.89 0.32
CA ASN A 159 17.96 -6.87 0.42
C ASN A 159 17.29 -5.50 0.53
N TYR A 160 16.94 -5.14 1.76
CA TYR A 160 16.31 -3.86 2.07
C TYR A 160 17.31 -2.77 2.46
N ALA A 161 18.62 -3.02 2.35
CA ALA A 161 19.64 -2.11 2.89
C ALA A 161 19.53 -0.67 2.37
N ILE A 162 19.19 -0.49 1.08
CA ILE A 162 19.01 0.83 0.48
C ILE A 162 17.73 1.51 1.00
N LEU A 163 16.64 0.75 1.09
CA LEU A 163 15.37 1.20 1.66
C LEU A 163 15.52 1.60 3.13
N ASP A 164 16.14 0.74 3.93
CA ASP A 164 16.40 0.95 5.35
C ASP A 164 17.31 2.15 5.59
N ALA A 165 18.38 2.30 4.79
CA ALA A 165 19.27 3.45 4.86
C ALA A 165 18.53 4.76 4.56
N TYR A 166 17.68 4.76 3.54
CA TYR A 166 16.87 5.92 3.18
C TYR A 166 15.85 6.27 4.28
N ILE A 167 15.10 5.28 4.79
CA ILE A 167 14.16 5.50 5.90
C ILE A 167 14.91 6.05 7.11
N GLY A 168 16.03 5.44 7.50
CA GLY A 168 16.84 5.88 8.62
C GLY A 168 17.38 7.31 8.45
N GLN A 169 17.79 7.70 7.23
CA GLN A 169 18.17 9.07 6.92
C GLN A 169 17.00 10.04 7.09
N ARG A 170 15.85 9.74 6.47
CA ARG A 170 14.68 10.62 6.50
C ARG A 170 14.11 10.79 7.91
N LEU A 171 14.15 9.74 8.73
CA LEU A 171 13.76 9.83 10.14
C LEU A 171 14.66 10.80 10.92
N ARG A 172 15.99 10.79 10.70
CA ARG A 172 16.93 11.73 11.35
C ARG A 172 16.80 13.18 10.89
N GLU A 173 16.30 13.40 9.68
CA GLU A 173 16.08 14.75 9.14
C GLU A 173 14.75 15.35 9.60
N THR A 174 13.80 14.49 9.99
CA THR A 174 12.44 14.89 10.37
C THR A 174 12.33 15.09 11.89
N PHE A 175 13.15 14.41 12.70
CA PHE A 175 13.14 14.42 14.16
C PHE A 175 14.55 14.56 14.73
#